data_AF-A0A4Q4YSS0-F1
#
_entry.id   AF-A0A4Q4YSS0-F1
#
_cell.length_a   1.000
_cell.length_b   1.000
_cell.length_c   1.000
_cell.angle_alpha   90.00
_cell.angle_beta   90.00
_cell.angle_gamma   90.00
#
_symmetry.space_group_name_H-M   'P 1'
#
loop_
_entity.id
_entity.type
_entity.pdbx_description
1 polymer ?
#
loop_
_entity_poly.entity_id
_entity_poly.type
_entity_poly.pdbx_seq_one_letter_code
_entity_poly.pdbx_strand_id
1 'polypeptide(L)'
;MAPYTMKINIRNDLGDEVAYIGAVRLKGDGYVCSTGKNIASGSTDEGASLKKGDGTEGLFIATLFSIPGCASNLLVWSSMSAASGGEVMVRVAFVDADKSVTSLPDDCYYSPGTLRLTDGEAQAEGIDAGNGTFRAKVEEYDGKYPDSTCTVSVGCFLTYHPQRVY
;
A
#
# COMPACT_ATOMS: atom_id res chain seq x y z
N MET A 1 13.87 -25.32 2.63
CA MET A 1 12.58 -24.72 2.22
C MET A 1 12.90 -23.58 1.28
N ALA A 2 12.24 -23.46 0.12
CA ALA A 2 12.53 -22.36 -0.81
C ALA A 2 12.15 -21.02 -0.16
N PRO A 3 12.90 -19.93 -0.41
CA PRO A 3 12.55 -18.63 0.14
C PRO A 3 11.20 -18.16 -0.41
N TYR A 4 10.31 -17.72 0.48
CA TYR A 4 9.03 -17.14 0.10
C TYR A 4 9.23 -15.65 -0.18
N THR A 5 8.80 -15.20 -1.35
CA THR A 5 8.89 -13.80 -1.77
C THR A 5 7.48 -13.25 -2.01
N MET A 6 7.23 -12.03 -1.55
CA MET A 6 6.03 -11.26 -1.92
C MET A 6 6.48 -9.98 -2.59
N LYS A 7 6.01 -9.77 -3.81
CA LYS A 7 6.13 -8.50 -4.52
C LYS A 7 4.83 -7.73 -4.43
N ILE A 8 4.91 -6.46 -4.06
CA ILE A 8 3.76 -5.56 -4.00
C ILE A 8 3.93 -4.54 -5.13
N ASN A 9 3.06 -4.59 -6.11
CA ASN A 9 3.00 -3.64 -7.20
C ASN A 9 1.97 -2.56 -6.90
N ILE A 10 2.24 -1.34 -7.34
CA ILE A 10 1.28 -0.25 -7.36
C ILE A 10 0.93 0.03 -8.81
N ARG A 11 -0.36 -0.10 -9.15
CA ARG A 11 -0.92 0.34 -10.43
C ARG A 11 -1.46 1.75 -10.25
N ASN A 12 -0.85 2.71 -10.94
CA ASN A 12 -1.27 4.11 -10.89
C ASN A 12 -2.25 4.40 -12.03
N ASP A 13 -3.54 4.40 -11.72
CA ASP A 13 -4.63 4.75 -12.63
C ASP A 13 -4.98 6.26 -12.54
N LEU A 14 -4.15 7.09 -11.88
CA LEU A 14 -4.30 8.55 -11.82
C LEU A 14 -3.71 9.23 -13.06
N GLY A 15 -4.11 10.48 -13.29
CA GLY A 15 -3.54 11.34 -14.34
C GLY A 15 -2.17 11.95 -14.04
N ASP A 16 -1.59 11.65 -12.87
CA ASP A 16 -0.33 12.23 -12.39
C ASP A 16 0.50 11.19 -11.60
N GLU A 17 1.76 11.51 -11.29
CA GLU A 17 2.70 10.62 -10.61
C GLU A 17 2.33 10.37 -9.14
N VAL A 18 2.37 9.10 -8.74
CA VAL A 18 2.34 8.70 -7.34
C VAL A 18 3.76 8.69 -6.80
N ALA A 19 4.06 9.61 -5.88
CA ALA A 19 5.42 9.78 -5.38
C ALA A 19 5.70 8.82 -4.21
N TYR A 20 6.82 8.11 -4.27
CA TYR A 20 7.28 7.26 -3.18
C TYR A 20 7.89 8.12 -2.08
N ILE A 21 7.41 7.95 -0.84
CA ILE A 21 7.93 8.69 0.32
C ILE A 21 8.99 7.88 1.03
N GLY A 22 8.69 6.60 1.31
CA GLY A 22 9.54 5.78 2.14
C GLY A 22 8.91 4.46 2.52
N ALA A 23 9.73 3.59 3.10
CA ALA A 23 9.27 2.33 3.68
C ALA A 23 9.99 2.09 5.01
N VAL A 24 9.30 1.41 5.92
CA VAL A 24 9.82 1.07 7.23
C VAL A 24 9.54 -0.39 7.53
N ARG A 25 10.57 -1.11 7.99
CA ARG A 25 10.43 -2.46 8.55
C ARG A 25 9.92 -2.34 9.97
N LEU A 26 8.79 -2.98 10.26
CA LEU A 26 8.19 -2.91 11.59
C LEU A 26 8.79 -3.96 12.52
N LYS A 27 8.87 -5.21 12.05
CA LYS A 27 9.37 -6.33 12.87
C LYS A 27 9.69 -7.59 12.04
N GLY A 28 10.43 -8.48 12.69
CA GLY A 28 10.56 -9.91 12.45
C GLY A 28 11.52 -10.30 11.34
N ASP A 29 11.66 -11.61 11.07
CA ASP A 29 12.95 -12.18 10.64
C ASP A 29 13.22 -12.09 9.12
N GLY A 30 12.25 -11.61 8.34
CA GLY A 30 12.44 -11.44 6.90
C GLY A 30 13.23 -10.19 6.49
N TYR A 31 13.44 -10.09 5.20
CA TYR A 31 14.24 -9.06 4.56
C TYR A 31 13.43 -8.29 3.52
N VAL A 32 13.63 -6.98 3.48
CA VAL A 32 13.14 -6.14 2.37
C VAL A 32 14.15 -6.29 1.23
N CYS A 33 13.70 -6.85 0.10
CA CYS A 33 14.54 -7.04 -1.08
C CYS A 33 14.65 -5.76 -1.91
N SER A 34 13.60 -4.95 -1.88
CA SER A 34 13.54 -3.68 -2.59
C SER A 34 12.47 -2.79 -1.97
N THR A 35 12.73 -1.50 -2.03
CA THR A 35 11.78 -0.45 -1.68
C THR A 35 11.25 0.21 -2.95
N GLY A 36 10.11 0.85 -2.84
CA GLY A 36 9.42 1.46 -3.98
C GLY A 36 10.18 2.61 -4.62
N LYS A 37 9.62 3.07 -5.73
CA LYS A 37 10.00 4.28 -6.47
C LYS A 37 8.74 5.04 -6.85
N ASN A 38 8.90 6.25 -7.36
CA ASN A 38 7.77 6.98 -7.93
C ASN A 38 7.15 6.17 -9.09
N ILE A 39 5.83 6.18 -9.17
CA ILE A 39 5.06 5.43 -10.16
C ILE A 39 4.38 6.44 -11.09
N ALA A 40 4.81 6.43 -12.36
CA ALA A 40 4.29 7.32 -13.39
C ALA A 40 2.79 7.09 -13.64
N SER A 41 2.10 8.12 -14.13
CA SER A 41 0.69 7.99 -14.53
C SER A 41 0.50 6.87 -15.55
N GLY A 42 -0.50 6.01 -15.33
CA GLY A 42 -0.83 4.88 -16.19
C GLY A 42 0.17 3.71 -16.15
N SER A 43 1.13 3.72 -15.23
CA SER A 43 2.10 2.63 -15.08
C SER A 43 1.78 1.69 -13.91
N THR A 44 2.41 0.52 -13.91
CA THR A 44 2.45 -0.38 -12.76
C THR A 44 3.90 -0.65 -12.43
N ASP A 45 4.30 -0.35 -11.20
CA ASP A 45 5.67 -0.51 -10.74
C ASP A 45 5.73 -1.13 -9.35
N GLU A 46 6.91 -1.63 -8.98
CA GLU A 46 7.13 -2.26 -7.68
C GLU A 46 7.13 -1.22 -6.57
N GLY A 47 6.24 -1.41 -5.59
CA GLY A 47 6.18 -0.62 -4.36
C GLY A 47 7.03 -1.19 -3.24
N ALA A 48 7.09 -2.51 -3.09
CA ALA A 48 7.99 -3.19 -2.17
C ALA A 48 8.16 -4.67 -2.55
N SER A 49 9.30 -5.26 -2.22
CA SER A 49 9.50 -6.71 -2.27
C SER A 49 10.01 -7.24 -0.94
N LEU A 50 9.43 -8.34 -0.50
CA LEU A 50 9.65 -8.96 0.80
C LEU A 50 10.08 -10.39 0.62
N LYS A 51 11.08 -10.81 1.39
CA LYS A 51 11.52 -12.19 1.44
C LYS A 51 11.46 -12.71 2.86
N LYS A 52 10.88 -13.89 3.03
CA LYS A 52 10.88 -14.61 4.30
C LYS A 52 12.32 -14.91 4.73
N GLY A 53 12.64 -14.64 5.98
CA GLY A 53 13.90 -15.05 6.59
C GLY A 53 13.79 -16.40 7.29
N ASP A 54 14.90 -16.84 7.87
CA ASP A 54 15.01 -18.18 8.45
C ASP A 54 14.43 -18.29 9.88
N GLY A 55 13.89 -17.20 10.43
CA GLY A 55 13.31 -17.17 11.76
C GLY A 55 11.80 -17.46 11.83
N THR A 56 11.25 -17.32 13.03
CA THR A 56 9.84 -17.64 13.35
C THR A 56 8.94 -16.41 13.35
N GLU A 57 9.51 -15.20 13.45
CA GLU A 57 8.77 -13.97 13.33
C GLU A 57 8.58 -13.63 11.84
N GLY A 58 7.35 -13.28 11.46
CA GLY A 58 7.04 -12.78 10.12
C GLY A 58 7.75 -11.48 9.77
N LEU A 59 7.80 -11.10 8.49
CA LEU A 59 8.18 -9.75 8.11
C LEU A 59 6.97 -8.83 8.02
N PHE A 60 7.07 -7.66 8.64
CA PHE A 60 6.06 -6.60 8.56
C PHE A 60 6.70 -5.35 7.97
N ILE A 61 6.08 -4.74 6.97
CA ILE A 61 6.54 -3.49 6.35
C ILE A 61 5.36 -2.52 6.17
N ALA A 62 5.65 -1.24 6.29
CA ALA A 62 4.78 -0.16 5.87
C ALA A 62 5.48 0.63 4.76
N THR A 63 4.78 0.85 3.65
CA THR A 63 5.27 1.64 2.50
C THR A 63 4.33 2.81 2.29
N LEU A 64 4.88 4.01 2.10
CA LEU A 64 4.12 5.24 1.99
C LEU A 64 4.30 5.90 0.64
N PHE A 65 3.18 6.37 0.10
CA PHE A 65 3.12 7.10 -1.15
C PHE A 65 2.33 8.39 -0.98
N SER A 66 2.85 9.48 -1.52
CA SER A 66 2.12 10.74 -1.66
C SER A 66 1.25 10.64 -2.90
N ILE A 67 -0.04 10.91 -2.72
CA ILE A 67 -1.03 10.89 -3.80
C ILE A 67 -1.30 12.34 -4.24
N PRO A 68 -1.03 12.71 -5.51
CA PRO A 68 -1.24 14.08 -5.97
C PRO A 68 -2.70 14.48 -5.83
N GLY A 69 -2.95 15.66 -5.24
CA GLY A 69 -4.29 16.18 -5.00
C GLY A 69 -5.03 15.58 -3.78
N CYS A 70 -4.38 14.68 -3.02
CA CYS A 70 -4.89 14.13 -1.77
C CYS A 70 -4.15 14.71 -0.56
N ALA A 71 -4.88 15.07 0.50
CA ALA A 71 -4.27 15.56 1.75
C ALA A 71 -3.65 14.44 2.60
N SER A 72 -3.85 13.18 2.21
CA SER A 72 -3.40 12.00 2.93
C SER A 72 -2.42 11.18 2.08
N ASN A 73 -1.47 10.55 2.76
CA ASN A 73 -0.59 9.58 2.15
C ASN A 73 -1.28 8.22 2.08
N LEU A 74 -1.03 7.49 0.99
CA LEU A 74 -1.38 6.09 0.90
C LEU A 74 -0.37 5.27 1.70
N LEU A 75 -0.86 4.58 2.72
CA LEU A 75 -0.15 3.55 3.46
C LEU A 75 -0.49 2.19 2.86
N VAL A 76 0.53 1.47 2.39
CA VAL A 76 0.46 0.06 2.04
C VAL A 76 1.18 -0.74 3.12
N TRP A 77 0.40 -1.42 3.94
CA TRP A 77 0.89 -2.30 4.99
C TRP A 77 0.91 -3.74 4.48
N SER A 78 1.97 -4.48 4.79
CA SER A 78 1.99 -5.90 4.50
C SER A 78 2.69 -6.72 5.56
N SER A 79 2.22 -7.95 5.72
CA SER A 79 2.79 -8.93 6.63
C SER A 79 2.95 -10.28 5.95
N MET A 80 4.12 -10.89 6.14
CA MET A 80 4.41 -12.26 5.76
C MET A 80 4.79 -13.03 7.03
N SER A 81 3.84 -13.73 7.65
CA SER A 81 4.09 -14.47 8.90
C SER A 81 4.47 -15.92 8.66
N ALA A 82 5.45 -16.42 9.42
CA ALA A 82 5.71 -17.86 9.49
C ALA A 82 4.59 -18.60 10.24
N ALA A 83 3.89 -17.92 11.17
CA ALA A 83 2.81 -18.49 11.97
C ALA A 83 1.47 -18.60 11.21
N SER A 84 1.27 -17.82 10.14
CA SER A 84 0.10 -17.94 9.25
C SER A 84 0.28 -19.00 8.17
N GLY A 85 1.25 -19.92 8.30
CA GLY A 85 1.58 -20.89 7.26
C GLY A 85 2.15 -20.27 5.98
N GLY A 86 2.60 -19.01 6.04
CA GLY A 86 3.06 -18.26 4.86
C GLY A 86 1.98 -17.45 4.15
N GLU A 87 0.77 -17.35 4.73
CA GLU A 87 -0.28 -16.46 4.21
C GLU A 87 0.19 -15.01 4.33
N VAL A 88 0.19 -14.31 3.20
CA VAL A 88 0.59 -12.91 3.11
C VAL A 88 -0.65 -12.05 3.15
N MET A 89 -0.61 -11.01 3.99
CA MET A 89 -1.66 -10.02 4.08
C MET A 89 -1.13 -8.70 3.56
N VAL A 90 -1.85 -8.09 2.64
CA VAL A 90 -1.65 -6.71 2.19
C VAL A 90 -2.90 -5.93 2.56
N ARG A 91 -2.71 -4.79 3.19
CA ARG A 91 -3.76 -3.87 3.60
C ARG A 91 -3.38 -2.46 3.19
N VAL A 92 -4.39 -1.65 2.95
CA VAL A 92 -4.24 -0.25 2.56
C VAL A 92 -4.98 0.67 3.50
N ALA A 93 -4.51 1.90 3.63
CA ALA A 93 -5.20 2.99 4.30
C ALA A 93 -4.73 4.33 3.73
N PHE A 94 -5.56 5.36 3.86
CA PHE A 94 -5.10 6.74 3.75
C PHE A 94 -4.84 7.28 5.15
N VAL A 95 -3.61 7.75 5.38
CA VAL A 95 -3.16 8.29 6.65
C VAL A 95 -2.75 9.75 6.48
N ASP A 96 -2.87 10.51 7.57
CA ASP A 96 -2.46 11.92 7.59
C ASP A 96 -1.04 12.09 7.02
N ALA A 97 -0.86 13.08 6.15
CA ALA A 97 0.44 13.35 5.53
C ALA A 97 1.53 13.69 6.55
N ASP A 98 1.13 14.26 7.70
CA ASP A 98 2.03 14.61 8.80
C ASP A 98 2.37 13.41 9.71
N LYS A 99 1.72 12.25 9.53
CA LYS A 99 2.12 11.04 10.26
C LYS A 99 3.48 10.57 9.76
N SER A 100 4.49 10.68 10.63
CA SER A 100 5.84 10.23 10.33
C SER A 100 5.90 8.73 9.99
N VAL A 101 6.68 8.42 8.95
CA VAL A 101 7.10 7.04 8.62
C VAL A 101 7.72 6.33 9.82
N THR A 102 8.28 7.08 10.78
CA THR A 102 8.93 6.52 11.98
C THR A 102 7.96 6.21 13.13
N SER A 103 6.75 6.80 13.16
CA SER A 103 5.74 6.52 14.21
C SER A 103 4.67 5.52 13.76
N LEU A 104 4.49 5.37 12.45
CA LEU A 104 3.58 4.38 11.87
C LEU A 104 3.91 2.92 12.22
N PRO A 105 5.16 2.48 12.48
CA PRO A 105 5.46 1.12 12.88
C PRO A 105 4.68 0.60 14.09
N ASP A 106 4.63 1.40 15.16
CA ASP A 106 3.97 1.01 16.39
C ASP A 106 2.44 1.01 16.20
N ASP A 107 1.88 2.01 15.53
CA ASP A 107 0.45 2.07 15.21
C ASP A 107 0.02 0.89 14.33
N CYS A 108 0.80 0.55 13.30
CA CYS A 108 0.51 -0.55 12.38
C CYS A 108 0.52 -1.91 13.09
N TYR A 109 1.41 -2.10 14.07
CA TYR A 109 1.60 -3.39 14.73
C TYR A 109 0.73 -3.55 15.97
N TYR A 110 0.71 -2.56 16.86
CA TYR A 110 0.01 -2.64 18.15
C TYR A 110 -1.41 -2.07 18.11
N SER A 111 -1.72 -1.20 17.16
CA SER A 111 -3.02 -0.51 17.10
C SER A 111 -3.56 -0.35 15.68
N PRO A 112 -3.58 -1.42 14.84
CA PRO A 112 -3.96 -1.31 13.43
C PRO A 112 -5.38 -0.77 13.21
N GLY A 113 -6.28 -0.97 14.18
CA GLY A 113 -7.64 -0.44 14.14
C GLY A 113 -7.72 1.09 14.14
N THR A 114 -6.67 1.78 14.61
CA THR A 114 -6.59 3.24 14.60
C THR A 114 -6.23 3.81 13.22
N LEU A 115 -5.63 3.00 12.35
CA LEU A 115 -5.19 3.40 11.01
C LEU A 115 -6.23 3.12 9.93
N ARG A 116 -7.40 2.57 10.28
CA ARG A 116 -8.45 2.16 9.33
C ARG A 116 -7.93 1.26 8.19
N LEU A 117 -6.92 0.42 8.50
CA LEU A 117 -6.36 -0.54 7.56
C LEU A 117 -7.42 -1.53 7.10
N THR A 118 -7.49 -1.75 5.79
CA THR A 118 -8.45 -2.65 5.15
C THR A 118 -7.75 -3.52 4.10
N ASP A 119 -8.19 -4.77 3.96
CA ASP A 119 -7.71 -5.73 2.96
C ASP A 119 -8.46 -5.66 1.63
N GLY A 120 -9.43 -4.75 1.50
CA GLY A 120 -10.17 -4.49 0.27
C GLY A 120 -9.83 -3.13 -0.32
N GLU A 121 -10.51 -2.10 0.17
CA GLU A 121 -10.48 -0.77 -0.43
C GLU A 121 -10.50 0.34 0.61
N ALA A 122 -9.55 1.26 0.49
CA ALA A 122 -9.51 2.52 1.23
C ALA A 122 -9.89 3.68 0.31
N GLN A 123 -10.53 4.70 0.90
CA GLN A 123 -10.90 5.94 0.21
C GLN A 123 -10.44 7.17 0.99
N ALA A 124 -10.13 8.24 0.27
CA ALA A 124 -9.84 9.56 0.82
C ALA A 124 -10.39 10.66 -0.07
N GLU A 125 -10.77 11.78 0.54
CA GLU A 125 -11.22 12.96 -0.18
C GLU A 125 -10.01 13.73 -0.73
N GLY A 126 -10.15 14.24 -1.95
CA GLY A 126 -9.19 15.19 -2.49
C GLY A 126 -9.22 16.53 -1.77
N ILE A 127 -8.13 17.27 -1.90
CA ILE A 127 -7.96 18.60 -1.29
C ILE A 127 -9.04 19.57 -1.77
N ASP A 128 -9.39 19.49 -3.06
CA ASP A 128 -10.40 20.34 -3.69
C ASP A 128 -11.52 19.51 -4.32
N ALA A 129 -12.71 20.11 -4.47
CA ALA A 129 -13.86 19.49 -5.14
C ALA A 129 -13.57 19.02 -6.58
N GLY A 130 -12.54 19.59 -7.22
CA GLY A 130 -12.06 19.19 -8.54
C GLY A 130 -11.23 17.90 -8.56
N ASN A 131 -10.75 17.41 -7.42
CA ASN A 131 -9.90 16.21 -7.32
C ASN A 131 -10.73 14.93 -7.09
N GLY A 132 -11.98 15.06 -6.65
CA GLY A 132 -12.89 13.94 -6.41
C GLY A 132 -12.47 13.07 -5.21
N THR A 133 -12.89 11.81 -5.23
CA THR A 133 -12.53 10.82 -4.20
C THR A 133 -11.45 9.90 -4.74
N PHE A 134 -10.36 9.79 -3.99
CA PHE A 134 -9.27 8.86 -4.24
C PHE A 134 -9.61 7.49 -3.66
N ARG A 135 -9.17 6.45 -4.35
CA ARG A 135 -9.36 5.05 -3.99
C ARG A 135 -8.04 4.32 -4.11
N ALA A 136 -7.72 3.53 -3.09
CA ALA A 136 -6.69 2.51 -3.15
C ALA A 136 -7.34 1.15 -2.91
N LYS A 137 -7.13 0.20 -3.81
CA LYS A 137 -7.75 -1.14 -3.74
C LYS A 137 -6.70 -2.22 -3.82
N VAL A 138 -6.71 -3.14 -2.86
CA VAL A 138 -5.95 -4.38 -2.92
C VAL A 138 -6.63 -5.28 -3.97
N GLU A 139 -5.93 -5.53 -5.07
CA GLU A 139 -6.36 -6.49 -6.08
C GLU A 139 -5.94 -7.90 -5.68
N GLU A 140 -6.40 -8.90 -6.43
CA GLU A 140 -6.10 -10.30 -6.15
C GLU A 140 -4.60 -10.63 -6.21
N TYR A 141 -4.20 -11.60 -5.40
CA TYR A 141 -2.88 -12.20 -5.44
C TYR A 141 -2.77 -13.15 -6.63
N ASP A 142 -1.62 -13.18 -7.30
CA ASP A 142 -1.40 -14.09 -8.43
C ASP A 142 -1.35 -15.58 -8.02
N GLY A 143 -1.29 -15.88 -6.72
CA GLY A 143 -1.30 -17.22 -6.14
C GLY A 143 -0.06 -18.05 -6.46
N LYS A 144 1.00 -17.44 -6.99
CA LYS A 144 2.20 -18.14 -7.48
C LYS A 144 3.20 -18.38 -6.37
N TYR A 145 2.83 -19.22 -5.40
CA TYR A 145 3.75 -19.60 -4.32
C TYR A 145 4.98 -20.36 -4.87
N PRO A 146 6.20 -20.09 -4.37
CA PRO A 146 6.54 -19.22 -3.23
C PRO A 146 6.76 -17.73 -3.56
N ASP A 147 6.69 -17.33 -4.83
CA ASP A 147 6.94 -15.97 -5.32
C ASP A 147 5.63 -15.30 -5.75
N SER A 148 4.83 -14.88 -4.76
CA SER A 148 3.53 -14.24 -5.01
C SER A 148 3.68 -12.76 -5.33
N THR A 149 2.76 -12.25 -6.14
CA THR A 149 2.60 -10.82 -6.40
C THR A 149 1.21 -10.37 -5.98
N CYS A 150 1.15 -9.26 -5.23
CA CYS A 150 -0.06 -8.51 -4.94
C CYS A 150 -0.01 -7.18 -5.70
N THR A 151 -1.13 -6.75 -6.29
CA THR A 151 -1.22 -5.43 -6.93
C THR A 151 -2.18 -4.57 -6.13
N VAL A 152 -1.79 -3.33 -5.83
CA VAL A 152 -2.65 -2.29 -5.28
C VAL A 152 -2.94 -1.28 -6.39
N SER A 153 -4.20 -1.11 -6.77
CA SER A 153 -4.60 -0.09 -7.72
C SER A 153 -4.94 1.22 -7.02
N VAL A 154 -4.49 2.33 -7.59
CA VAL A 154 -4.74 3.68 -7.07
C VAL A 154 -5.40 4.49 -8.17
N GLY A 155 -6.58 5.04 -7.89
CA GLY A 155 -7.35 5.81 -8.86
C GLY A 155 -8.18 6.89 -8.18
N CYS A 156 -8.81 7.74 -8.99
CA CYS A 156 -9.75 8.77 -8.54
C CYS A 156 -11.03 8.69 -9.36
N PHE A 157 -12.17 8.99 -8.73
CA PHE A 157 -13.42 9.21 -9.44
C PHE A 157 -13.98 10.59 -9.08
N LEU A 158 -14.34 11.34 -10.12
CA LEU A 158 -15.02 12.62 -9.98
C LEU A 158 -16.50 12.34 -9.75
N THR A 159 -17.02 12.74 -8.58
CA THR A 159 -18.45 12.78 -8.30
C THR A 159 -19.15 13.99 -8.94
N TYR A 160 -18.43 14.84 -9.67
CA TYR A 160 -19.00 16.02 -10.32
C TYR A 160 -19.82 15.65 -11.57
N HIS A 161 -21.14 15.62 -11.40
CA HIS A 161 -22.09 15.74 -12.52
C HIS A 161 -22.32 17.24 -12.78
N PRO A 162 -21.79 17.84 -13.85
CA PRO A 162 -22.22 19.19 -14.23
C PRO A 162 -23.73 19.15 -14.49
N GLN A 163 -24.49 20.07 -13.88
CA GLN A 163 -25.85 20.33 -14.32
C GLN A 163 -25.80 20.70 -15.81
N ARG A 164 -26.39 19.86 -16.66
CA ARG A 164 -26.68 20.23 -18.04
C ARG A 164 -27.65 21.40 -17.99
N VAL A 165 -27.15 22.61 -18.22
CA VAL A 165 -28.00 23.76 -18.55
C VAL A 165 -28.45 23.52 -19.99
N TYR A 166 -29.73 23.14 -20.16
CA TYR A 166 -30.42 23.10 -21.45
C TYR A 166 -30.96 24.49 -21.79
#